data_AF-A0A954H0X2-F1
#
_entry.id   AF-A0A954H0X2-F1
#
_cell.length_a   1.000
_cell.length_b   1.000
_cell.length_c   1.000
_cell.angle_alpha   90.00
_cell.angle_beta   90.00
_cell.angle_gamma   90.00
#
_symmetry.space_group_name_H-M   'P 1'
#
loop_
_entity.id
_entity.type
_entity.pdbx_description
1 polymer ?
#
loop_
_entity_poly.entity_id
_entity_poly.type
_entity_poly.pdbx_seq_one_letter_code
_entity_poly.pdbx_strand_id
1 'polypeptide(L)' 'MNDRIRISPIRVVNAEGEMLGEMETATALRLAQEDGLDLVEVSPDA' A
#
# COMPACT_ATOMS: atom_id res chain seq x y z
N MET A 1 6.65 -15.30 -19.37
CA MET A 1 7.36 -14.02 -19.16
C MET A 1 6.36 -12.88 -19.23
N ASN A 2 5.43 -12.85 -18.27
CA ASN A 2 4.39 -11.81 -18.14
C ASN A 2 3.98 -11.67 -16.65
N ASP A 3 4.92 -11.85 -15.72
CA ASP A 3 4.57 -12.22 -14.34
C ASP A 3 4.43 -11.07 -13.34
N ARG A 4 4.49 -9.81 -13.74
CA ARG A 4 4.42 -8.71 -12.77
C ARG A 4 3.75 -7.48 -13.36
N ILE A 5 2.42 -7.50 -13.44
CA ILE A 5 1.61 -6.28 -13.42
C ILE A 5 1.82 -5.70 -12.01
N ARG A 6 2.76 -4.77 -11.75
CA ARG A 6 2.94 -3.35 -12.15
C ARG A 6 2.06 -2.32 -11.41
N ILE A 7 1.21 -2.73 -10.46
CA ILE A 7 0.52 -1.77 -9.57
C ILE A 7 1.40 -1.48 -8.34
N SER A 8 2.63 -1.09 -8.64
CA SER A 8 3.60 -0.56 -7.70
C SER A 8 4.29 0.61 -8.41
N PRO A 9 4.42 1.79 -7.77
CA PRO A 9 4.17 2.05 -6.36
C PRO A 9 2.72 2.48 -6.04
N ILE A 10 2.21 2.07 -4.86
CA ILE A 10 0.96 2.59 -4.29
C ILE A 10 1.26 3.67 -3.24
N ARG A 11 0.35 4.63 -3.08
CA ARG A 11 0.47 5.64 -2.03
C ARG A 11 -0.24 5.20 -0.76
N VAL A 12 0.46 5.23 0.37
CA VAL A 12 -0.03 4.74 1.66
C VAL A 12 -0.22 5.88 2.63
N VAL A 13 -1.35 5.86 3.33
CA VAL A 13 -1.72 6.77 4.41
C VAL A 13 -2.03 5.92 5.64
N ASN A 14 -1.51 6.29 6.81
CA ASN A 14 -1.78 5.56 8.04
C ASN A 14 -3.17 5.91 8.62
N ALA A 15 -3.57 5.23 9.69
CA ALA A 15 -4.85 5.46 10.35
C ALA A 15 -4.99 6.86 10.98
N GLU A 16 -3.87 7.56 11.22
CA GLU A 16 -3.82 8.92 11.76
C GLU A 16 -3.93 9.99 10.65
N GLY A 17 -3.98 9.57 9.38
CA GLY A 17 -4.06 10.47 8.22
C GLY A 17 -2.69 10.99 7.76
N GLU A 18 -1.59 10.47 8.29
CA GLU A 18 -0.24 10.81 7.87
C GLU A 18 0.14 10.06 6.59
N MET A 19 0.71 10.79 5.62
CA MET A 19 1.19 10.19 4.39
C MET A 19 2.55 9.52 4.62
N LEU A 20 2.57 8.18 4.49
CA LEU A 20 3.80 7.39 4.56
C LEU A 20 4.58 7.40 3.22
N GLY A 21 3.92 7.81 2.13
CA GLY A 21 4.53 7.98 0.81
C GLY A 21 4.19 6.84 -0.15
N GLU A 22 4.97 6.75 -1.22
CA GLU A 22 4.84 5.73 -2.27
C GLU A 22 5.70 4.50 -1.95
N MET A 23 5.09 3.32 -1.94
CA MET A 23 5.78 2.07 -1.67
C MET A 23 5.17 0.89 -2.43
N GLU A 24 5.92 -0.21 -2.46
CA GLU A 24 5.41 -1.48 -2.97
C GLU A 24 4.22 -1.97 -2.13
N THR A 25 3.21 -2.55 -2.78
CA THR A 25 2.05 -3.14 -2.10
C THR A 25 2.46 -4.17 -1.05
N ALA A 26 3.51 -4.95 -1.31
CA ALA A 26 4.04 -5.92 -0.34
C ALA A 26 4.58 -5.25 0.93
N THR A 27 5.20 -4.07 0.80
CA THR A 27 5.71 -3.29 1.94
C THR A 27 4.55 -2.69 2.74
N ALA A 28 3.56 -2.13 2.05
CA ALA A 28 2.34 -1.60 2.68
C ALA A 28 1.58 -2.67 3.48
N LEU A 29 1.46 -3.88 2.91
CA LEU A 29 0.81 -5.02 3.56
C LEU A 29 1.55 -5.43 4.84
N ARG A 30 2.89 -5.46 4.81
CA ARG A 30 3.71 -5.80 5.98
C ARG A 30 3.57 -4.74 7.08
N LEU A 31 3.58 -3.45 6.73
CA LEU A 31 3.38 -2.36 7.67
C LEU A 31 2.02 -2.46 8.36
N ALA A 32 0.96 -2.70 7.58
CA ALA A 32 -0.38 -2.90 8.14
C ALA A 32 -0.40 -4.08 9.14
N GLN A 33 0.21 -5.23 8.79
CA GLN A 33 0.30 -6.38 9.70
C GLN A 33 1.10 -6.10 10.98
N GLU A 34 2.21 -5.35 10.88
CA GLU A 34 3.04 -4.98 12.03
C GLU A 34 2.31 -4.05 13.00
N ASP A 35 1.50 -3.14 12.46
CA ASP A 35 0.71 -2.20 13.24
C ASP A 35 -0.66 -2.77 13.68
N GLY A 36 -0.98 -4.00 13.29
CA GLY A 36 -2.28 -4.63 13.56
C GLY A 36 -3.45 -3.94 12.84
N LEU A 37 -3.16 -3.27 11.72
CA LEU A 37 -4.09 -2.57 10.85
C LEU A 37 -4.34 -3.35 9.56
N ASP A 38 -5.38 -2.96 8.82
CA ASP A 38 -5.69 -3.52 7.51
C ASP A 38 -5.36 -2.50 6.40
N LEU A 39 -4.76 -2.99 5.31
CA LEU A 39 -4.52 -2.18 4.11
C LEU A 39 -5.83 -2.09 3.32
N VAL A 40 -6.37 -0.87 3.18
CA VAL A 40 -7.59 -0.59 2.42
C VAL A 40 -7.27 0.25 1.19
N GLU A 41 -7.75 -0.20 0.03
CA GLU A 41 -7.65 0.55 -1.22
C GLU A 41 -8.70 1.67 -1.25
N VAL A 42 -8.23 2.92 -1.23
CA VAL A 42 -9.10 4.11 -1.21
C VAL A 42 -9.28 4.76 -2.60
N SER A 43 -8.48 4.36 -3.59
CA SER A 43 -8.63 4.83 -4.98
C SER A 43 -8.10 3.79 -5.97
N PRO A 44 -9.00 3.19 -6.78
CA PRO A 44 -8.62 2.20 -7.81
C PRO A 44 -8.07 2.80 -9.10
N ASP A 45 -8.07 4.13 -9.26
CA ASP A 45 -7.75 4.81 -10.53
C ASP A 45 -6.25 5.08 -10.77
N ALA A 46 -5.33 4.24 -10.26
CA ALA A 46 -3.87 4.38 -10.45
C ALA A 46 -3.27 3.36 -11.42
#